data_AF-A0A9D3UBY3-F1
#
_entry.id   AF-A0A9D3UBY3-F1
#
_cell.length_a   1.000
_cell.length_b   1.000
_cell.length_c   1.000
_cell.angle_alpha   90.00
_cell.angle_beta   90.00
_cell.angle_gamma   90.00
#
_symmetry.space_group_name_H-M   'P 1'
#
loop_
_entity.id
_entity.type
_entity.pdbx_description
1 polymer ?
#
loop_
_entity_poly.entity_id
_entity_poly.type
_entity_poly.pdbx_seq_one_letter_code
_entity_poly.pdbx_strand_id
1 'polypeptide(L)'
;MDVTKNSLADINDILRNTKELKEKLKENLWNKSDFLKNGTIRDQVRLGVAGWKKRYYKLKFAAETDWDSEITRNEIVQKYTEGLLWVLLYYFSGVPSWAWYYPYYYAPFSSGMKGLSQVSVKFQKGQPFKPFDQLMSALPPRSAHALPKPYAKLITDADSQIIDFYPTDLEIDTDGKRHAWQGICKLPFIDEERLLSETLRLEKEVTVRLHFIYRTRFMSLYILYAFNETAFYNILSRKKLKEMK
;
A
#
# COMPACT_ATOMS: atom_id res chain seq x y z
N MET A 1 -6.30 22.53 -53.96
CA MET A 1 -5.06 21.97 -53.38
C MET A 1 -5.24 21.86 -51.88
N ASP A 2 -5.06 20.64 -51.36
CA ASP A 2 -5.49 20.15 -50.05
C ASP A 2 -4.80 20.83 -48.84
N VAL A 3 -5.49 21.76 -48.17
CA VAL A 3 -5.06 22.31 -46.88
C VAL A 3 -5.34 21.32 -45.73
N THR A 4 -6.35 20.47 -45.87
CA THR A 4 -6.77 19.47 -44.87
C THR A 4 -5.86 18.25 -44.79
N LYS A 5 -5.19 17.86 -45.89
CA LYS A 5 -4.24 16.73 -45.87
C LYS A 5 -2.96 17.05 -45.11
N ASN A 6 -2.46 18.29 -45.17
CA ASN A 6 -1.31 18.72 -44.37
C ASN A 6 -1.62 18.70 -42.87
N SER A 7 -2.79 19.20 -42.48
CA SER A 7 -3.24 19.19 -41.07
C SER A 7 -3.37 17.78 -40.49
N LEU A 8 -3.87 16.81 -41.27
CA LEU A 8 -3.99 15.42 -40.83
C LEU A 8 -2.62 14.71 -40.77
N ALA A 9 -1.71 15.03 -41.70
CA ALA A 9 -0.33 14.54 -41.66
C ALA A 9 0.41 15.04 -40.41
N ASP A 10 0.26 16.32 -40.06
CA ASP A 10 0.85 16.92 -38.86
C ASP A 10 0.32 16.28 -37.57
N ILE A 11 -0.99 15.98 -37.48
CA ILE A 11 -1.57 15.28 -36.33
C ILE A 11 -1.03 13.85 -36.20
N ASN A 12 -0.89 13.13 -37.32
CA ASN A 12 -0.32 11.78 -37.33
C ASN A 12 1.16 11.78 -36.90
N ASP A 13 1.92 12.78 -37.34
CA ASP A 13 3.31 12.94 -36.92
C ASP A 13 3.42 13.29 -35.42
N ILE A 14 2.55 14.15 -34.89
CA ILE A 14 2.47 14.45 -33.45
C ILE A 14 2.15 13.18 -32.65
N LEU A 15 1.19 12.36 -33.10
CA LEU A 15 0.83 11.10 -32.44
C LEU A 15 1.98 10.09 -32.47
N ARG A 16 2.68 9.96 -33.61
CA ARG A 16 3.85 9.10 -33.74
C ARG A 16 4.98 9.56 -32.82
N ASN A 17 5.31 10.85 -32.84
CA ASN A 17 6.36 11.42 -32.00
C ASN A 17 6.04 11.27 -30.51
N THR A 18 4.76 11.44 -30.13
CA THR A 18 4.30 11.24 -28.75
C THR A 18 4.44 9.77 -28.32
N LYS A 19 4.11 8.83 -29.21
CA LYS A 19 4.28 7.39 -28.96
C LYS A 19 5.75 7.03 -28.81
N GLU A 20 6.60 7.50 -29.71
CA GLU A 20 8.05 7.26 -29.68
C GLU A 20 8.68 7.86 -28.41
N LEU A 21 8.28 9.07 -28.02
CA LEU A 21 8.75 9.69 -26.78
C LEU A 21 8.32 8.87 -25.55
N LYS A 22 7.08 8.37 -25.50
CA LYS A 22 6.62 7.50 -24.41
C LYS A 22 7.40 6.19 -24.35
N GLU A 23 7.71 5.58 -25.49
CA GLU A 23 8.52 4.36 -25.58
C GLU A 23 9.96 4.62 -25.10
N LYS A 24 10.61 5.67 -25.62
CA LYS A 24 11.95 6.09 -25.17
C LYS A 24 11.99 6.43 -23.69
N LEU A 25 10.97 7.11 -23.16
CA LEU A 25 10.86 7.41 -21.73
C LEU A 25 10.74 6.11 -20.92
N LYS A 26 9.90 5.18 -21.36
CA LYS A 26 9.71 3.88 -20.71
C LYS A 26 11.02 3.07 -20.68
N GLU A 27 11.74 3.01 -21.79
CA GLU A 27 13.05 2.35 -21.86
C GLU A 27 14.08 3.00 -20.94
N ASN A 28 14.13 4.33 -20.91
CA ASN A 28 15.02 5.07 -20.03
C ASN A 28 14.70 4.82 -18.55
N LEU A 29 13.41 4.81 -18.18
CA LEU A 29 12.98 4.48 -16.82
C LEU A 29 13.32 3.03 -16.46
N TRP A 30 13.12 2.10 -17.39
CA TRP A 30 13.46 0.69 -17.20
C TRP A 30 14.96 0.50 -16.97
N ASN A 31 15.80 1.12 -17.81
CA ASN A 31 17.25 1.05 -17.69
C ASN A 31 17.77 1.74 -16.42
N LYS A 32 17.22 2.89 -16.04
CA LYS A 32 17.55 3.54 -14.77
C LYS A 32 17.16 2.70 -13.56
N SER A 33 16.07 1.93 -13.66
CA SER A 33 15.63 1.05 -12.59
C SER A 33 16.47 -0.21 -12.41
N ASP A 34 17.34 -0.58 -13.37
CA ASP A 34 18.17 -1.79 -13.33
C ASP A 34 19.48 -1.52 -12.57
N PHE A 35 19.45 -1.72 -11.25
CA PHE A 35 20.59 -1.43 -10.37
C PHE A 35 21.76 -2.39 -10.55
N LEU A 36 21.51 -3.58 -11.08
CA LEU A 36 22.56 -4.55 -11.39
C LEU A 36 23.46 -4.03 -12.52
N LYS A 37 22.85 -3.49 -13.58
CA LYS A 37 23.60 -2.88 -14.70
C LYS A 37 24.33 -1.61 -14.29
N ASN A 38 23.74 -0.82 -13.38
CA ASN A 38 24.33 0.43 -12.92
C ASN A 38 25.43 0.23 -11.85
N GLY A 39 25.77 -1.02 -11.50
CA GLY A 39 26.82 -1.33 -10.51
C GLY A 39 26.54 -0.79 -9.11
N THR A 40 25.28 -0.43 -8.82
CA THR A 40 24.90 0.25 -7.56
C THR A 40 24.62 -0.76 -6.44
N ILE A 41 24.38 -2.03 -6.79
CA ILE A 41 24.11 -3.09 -5.81
C ILE A 41 25.42 -3.50 -5.12
N ARG A 42 25.56 -3.20 -3.83
CA ARG A 42 26.62 -3.74 -2.97
C ARG A 42 26.02 -4.76 -2.02
N ASP A 43 26.34 -6.04 -2.20
CA ASP A 43 25.97 -7.07 -1.22
C ASP A 43 26.85 -6.94 0.04
N GLN A 44 26.29 -6.27 1.05
CA GLN A 44 26.94 -6.08 2.34
C GLN A 44 26.82 -7.32 3.25
N VAL A 45 25.75 -8.10 3.07
CA VAL A 45 25.49 -9.29 3.89
C VAL A 45 26.40 -10.45 3.47
N ARG A 46 26.70 -10.57 2.18
CA ARG A 46 27.53 -11.63 1.58
C ARG A 46 27.02 -13.00 2.00
N LEU A 47 25.82 -13.34 1.53
CA LEU A 47 25.17 -14.63 1.82
C LEU A 47 26.09 -15.79 1.40
N GLY A 48 26.19 -16.82 2.23
CA GLY A 48 27.05 -17.99 1.99
C GLY A 48 28.50 -17.86 2.51
N VAL A 49 28.97 -16.65 2.82
CA VAL A 49 30.32 -16.44 3.40
C VAL A 49 30.27 -16.49 4.92
N ALA A 50 31.23 -17.16 5.58
CA ALA A 50 31.32 -17.27 7.04
C ALA A 50 30.98 -15.94 7.76
N GLY A 51 30.11 -16.01 8.77
CA GLY A 51 29.61 -14.84 9.49
C GLY A 51 28.45 -14.08 8.84
N TRP A 52 27.88 -14.56 7.73
CA TRP A 52 26.76 -13.89 7.02
C TRP A 52 25.53 -13.66 7.90
N LYS A 53 25.21 -14.60 8.81
CA LYS A 53 24.08 -14.44 9.75
C LYS A 53 24.26 -13.23 10.65
N LYS A 54 25.45 -13.08 11.25
CA LYS A 54 25.77 -11.94 12.12
C LYS A 54 25.70 -10.63 11.34
N ARG A 55 26.27 -10.59 10.12
CA ARG A 55 26.18 -9.42 9.24
C ARG A 55 24.73 -9.06 8.89
N TYR A 56 23.89 -10.06 8.63
CA TYR A 56 22.48 -9.85 8.33
C TYR A 56 21.74 -9.23 9.51
N TYR A 57 21.78 -9.85 10.69
CA TYR A 57 21.06 -9.34 11.86
C TYR A 57 21.58 -7.96 12.29
N LYS A 58 22.89 -7.74 12.22
CA LYS A 58 23.48 -6.42 12.48
C LYS A 58 23.00 -5.36 11.49
N LEU A 59 23.02 -5.64 10.19
CA LEU A 59 22.68 -4.66 9.16
C LEU A 59 21.17 -4.39 9.07
N LYS A 60 20.35 -5.44 9.18
CA LYS A 60 18.91 -5.37 8.91
C LYS A 60 18.08 -5.07 10.16
N PHE A 61 18.59 -5.41 11.34
CA PHE A 61 17.88 -5.28 12.62
C PHE A 61 18.67 -4.52 13.69
N ALA A 62 19.83 -3.95 13.34
CA ALA A 62 20.69 -3.22 14.28
C ALA A 62 21.13 -4.03 15.52
N ALA A 63 21.15 -5.37 15.43
CA ALA A 63 21.62 -6.23 16.52
C ALA A 63 23.15 -6.15 16.64
N GLU A 64 23.66 -5.53 17.70
CA GLU A 64 25.09 -5.31 17.88
C GLU A 64 25.80 -6.52 18.50
N THR A 65 25.15 -7.16 19.47
CA THR A 65 25.71 -8.33 20.16
C THR A 65 25.12 -9.65 19.65
N ASP A 66 25.81 -10.75 19.97
CA ASP A 66 25.31 -12.10 19.69
C ASP A 66 24.02 -12.40 20.49
N TRP A 67 23.89 -11.81 21.67
CA TRP A 67 22.69 -11.94 22.51
C TRP A 67 21.50 -11.20 21.92
N ASP A 68 21.70 -9.95 21.47
CA ASP A 68 20.65 -9.17 20.79
C ASP A 68 20.17 -9.88 19.52
N SER A 69 21.11 -10.46 18.77
CA SER A 69 20.80 -11.22 17.55
C SER A 69 19.91 -12.42 17.84
N GLU A 70 20.12 -13.09 18.97
CA GLU A 70 19.34 -14.27 19.38
C GLU A 70 17.93 -13.88 19.85
N ILE A 71 17.82 -12.82 20.66
CA ILE A 71 16.51 -12.28 21.09
C ILE A 71 15.70 -11.83 19.87
N THR A 72 16.30 -10.96 19.06
CA THR A 72 15.71 -10.43 17.83
C THR A 72 15.25 -11.57 16.93
N ARG A 73 16.08 -12.60 16.74
CA ARG A 73 15.72 -13.79 15.95
C ARG A 73 14.49 -14.49 16.51
N ASN A 74 14.41 -14.71 17.82
CA ASN A 74 13.28 -15.40 18.43
C ASN A 74 11.99 -14.58 18.33
N GLU A 75 12.06 -13.26 18.55
CA GLU A 75 10.91 -12.36 18.40
C GLU A 75 10.40 -12.30 16.96
N ILE A 76 11.30 -12.19 15.98
CA ILE A 76 10.95 -12.18 14.56
C ILE A 76 10.32 -13.51 14.16
N VAL A 77 10.91 -14.65 14.57
CA VAL A 77 10.38 -15.97 14.27
C VAL A 77 8.98 -16.13 14.85
N GLN A 78 8.76 -15.67 16.07
CA GLN A 78 7.43 -15.65 16.68
C GLN A 78 6.47 -14.84 15.78
N LYS A 79 6.75 -13.55 15.54
CA LYS A 79 5.87 -12.67 14.73
C LYS A 79 5.65 -13.16 13.31
N TYR A 80 6.66 -13.76 12.68
CA TYR A 80 6.53 -14.35 11.36
C TYR A 80 5.57 -15.55 11.38
N THR A 81 5.65 -16.37 12.41
CA THR A 81 4.73 -17.51 12.63
C THR A 81 3.32 -17.02 12.90
N GLU A 82 3.14 -15.96 13.71
CA GLU A 82 1.83 -15.32 13.88
C GLU A 82 1.27 -14.87 12.52
N GLY A 83 2.10 -14.29 11.66
CA GLY A 83 1.68 -13.86 10.32
C GLY A 83 1.26 -15.00 9.40
N LEU A 84 1.98 -16.11 9.42
CA LEU A 84 1.58 -17.31 8.67
C LEU A 84 0.20 -17.81 9.12
N LEU A 85 -0.05 -17.84 10.44
CA LEU A 85 -1.34 -18.21 11.00
C LEU A 85 -2.43 -17.19 10.63
N TRP A 86 -2.12 -15.90 10.69
CA TRP A 86 -3.05 -14.83 10.30
C TRP A 86 -3.48 -14.98 8.83
N VAL A 87 -2.52 -15.21 7.93
CA VAL A 87 -2.81 -15.41 6.50
C VAL A 87 -3.65 -16.67 6.30
N LEU A 88 -3.30 -17.78 6.95
CA LEU A 88 -4.09 -19.01 6.84
C LEU A 88 -5.55 -18.81 7.28
N LEU A 89 -5.75 -18.18 8.45
CA LEU A 89 -7.08 -17.86 8.95
C LEU A 89 -7.84 -16.89 8.03
N TYR A 90 -7.16 -15.89 7.46
CA TYR A 90 -7.75 -14.95 6.52
C TYR A 90 -8.40 -15.66 5.32
N TYR A 91 -7.70 -16.63 4.73
CA TYR A 91 -8.20 -17.38 3.58
C TYR A 91 -9.31 -18.37 3.93
N PHE A 92 -9.22 -19.05 5.07
CA PHE A 92 -10.13 -20.16 5.41
C PHE A 92 -11.27 -19.79 6.37
N SER A 93 -11.15 -18.70 7.12
CA SER A 93 -12.10 -18.31 8.18
C SER A 93 -12.42 -16.81 8.19
N GLY A 94 -11.89 -16.04 7.23
CA GLY A 94 -12.01 -14.59 7.17
C GLY A 94 -11.04 -13.86 8.10
N VAL A 95 -11.17 -12.54 8.18
CA VAL A 95 -10.19 -11.68 8.88
C VAL A 95 -10.12 -12.02 10.38
N PRO A 96 -8.96 -12.53 10.87
CA PRO A 96 -8.81 -12.89 12.28
C PRO A 96 -8.49 -11.68 13.16
N SER A 97 -7.82 -10.65 12.61
CA SER A 97 -7.55 -9.37 13.27
C SER A 97 -7.34 -8.28 12.23
N TRP A 98 -8.02 -7.14 12.38
CA TRP A 98 -7.86 -5.96 11.53
C TRP A 98 -6.61 -5.13 11.86
N ALA A 99 -6.16 -5.15 13.13
CA ALA A 99 -5.04 -4.36 13.63
C ALA A 99 -3.69 -5.09 13.54
N TRP A 100 -3.70 -6.43 13.44
CA TRP A 100 -2.46 -7.20 13.39
C TRP A 100 -1.66 -6.89 12.12
N TYR A 101 -0.36 -6.65 12.29
CA TYR A 101 0.60 -6.50 11.21
C TYR A 101 1.94 -7.13 11.62
N TYR A 102 2.82 -7.35 10.64
CA TYR A 102 4.17 -7.84 10.87
C TYR A 102 5.13 -6.64 11.09
N PRO A 103 5.68 -6.44 12.30
CA PRO A 103 6.38 -5.20 12.68
C PRO A 103 7.87 -5.21 12.31
N TYR A 104 8.22 -5.84 11.19
CA TYR A 104 9.60 -5.89 10.70
C TYR A 104 9.64 -5.77 9.18
N TYR A 105 10.67 -5.14 8.64
CA TYR A 105 10.86 -5.03 7.20
C TYR A 105 11.38 -6.30 6.53
N TYR A 106 12.03 -7.18 7.31
CA TYR A 106 12.70 -8.37 6.80
C TYR A 106 12.20 -9.64 7.48
N ALA A 107 12.27 -10.76 6.75
CA ALA A 107 11.89 -12.08 7.23
C ALA A 107 13.04 -12.77 8.00
N PRO A 108 12.74 -13.69 8.94
CA PRO A 108 13.78 -14.51 9.56
C PRO A 108 14.31 -15.56 8.56
N PHE A 109 15.52 -16.06 8.81
CA PHE A 109 16.01 -17.21 8.06
C PHE A 109 15.31 -18.51 8.46
N SER A 110 15.06 -19.39 7.49
CA SER A 110 14.52 -20.74 7.72
C SER A 110 15.32 -21.55 8.73
N SER A 111 16.66 -21.46 8.68
CA SER A 111 17.53 -22.14 9.67
C SER A 111 17.34 -21.67 11.12
N GLY A 112 16.72 -20.51 11.32
CA GLY A 112 16.37 -19.95 12.63
C GLY A 112 14.93 -20.24 13.06
N MET A 113 14.09 -20.81 12.20
CA MET A 113 12.69 -21.13 12.51
C MET A 113 12.62 -22.39 13.37
N LYS A 114 12.81 -22.25 14.68
CA LYS A 114 12.67 -23.31 15.68
C LYS A 114 11.51 -22.98 16.61
N GLY A 115 10.90 -23.99 17.23
CA GLY A 115 9.84 -23.79 18.22
C GLY A 115 8.51 -23.30 17.65
N LEU A 116 8.25 -23.49 16.35
CA LEU A 116 7.01 -23.05 15.70
C LEU A 116 5.75 -23.62 16.37
N SER A 117 5.82 -24.85 16.88
CA SER A 117 4.73 -25.51 17.60
C SER A 117 4.40 -24.88 18.95
N GLN A 118 5.29 -24.05 19.50
CA GLN A 118 5.11 -23.37 20.78
C GLN A 118 4.40 -22.02 20.60
N VAL A 119 4.31 -21.52 19.37
CA VAL A 119 3.65 -20.25 19.06
C VAL A 119 2.14 -20.45 19.13
N SER A 120 1.54 -19.95 20.21
CA SER A 120 0.08 -19.91 20.39
C SER A 120 -0.38 -18.46 20.34
N VAL A 121 -1.27 -18.15 19.39
CA VAL A 121 -1.73 -16.78 19.15
C VAL A 121 -3.24 -16.71 19.31
N LYS A 122 -3.69 -15.71 20.06
CA LYS A 122 -5.10 -15.32 20.13
C LYS A 122 -5.24 -13.97 19.46
N PHE A 123 -5.75 -13.98 18.23
CA PHE A 123 -6.03 -12.75 17.49
C PHE A 123 -7.22 -12.03 18.09
N GLN A 124 -7.07 -10.72 18.30
CA GLN A 124 -8.18 -9.84 18.63
C GLN A 124 -8.75 -9.31 17.34
N LYS A 125 -10.04 -9.57 17.08
CA LYS A 125 -10.66 -9.23 15.79
C LYS A 125 -10.56 -7.74 15.48
N GLY A 126 -10.79 -6.88 16.47
CA GLY A 126 -10.79 -5.43 16.29
C GLY A 126 -11.87 -4.99 15.30
N GLN A 127 -11.69 -3.80 14.72
CA GLN A 127 -12.55 -3.27 13.67
C GLN A 127 -11.69 -2.73 12.54
N PRO A 128 -12.17 -2.78 11.29
CA PRO A 128 -11.53 -2.07 10.19
C PRO A 128 -11.47 -0.56 10.46
N PHE A 129 -10.40 0.08 10.02
CA PHE A 129 -10.29 1.54 10.00
C PHE A 129 -11.45 2.18 9.25
N LYS A 130 -11.82 3.39 9.69
CA LYS A 130 -12.72 4.22 8.88
C LYS A 130 -11.99 4.64 7.60
N PRO A 131 -12.71 4.88 6.49
CA PRO A 131 -12.13 5.35 5.24
C PRO A 131 -11.07 6.44 5.36
N PHE A 132 -11.27 7.48 6.18
CA PHE A 132 -10.28 8.53 6.34
C PHE A 132 -9.07 8.08 7.17
N ASP A 133 -9.27 7.32 8.24
CA ASP A 133 -8.15 6.75 9.02
C ASP A 133 -7.28 5.85 8.12
N GLN A 134 -7.91 5.06 7.24
CA GLN A 134 -7.21 4.24 6.24
C GLN A 134 -6.49 5.08 5.18
N LEU A 135 -7.09 6.15 4.68
CA LEU A 135 -6.42 7.03 3.72
C LEU A 135 -5.22 7.73 4.36
N MET A 136 -5.37 8.18 5.60
CA MET A 136 -4.28 8.77 6.37
C MET A 136 -3.14 7.78 6.60
N SER A 137 -3.44 6.49 6.76
CA SER A 137 -2.40 5.47 6.95
C SER A 137 -1.70 5.02 5.66
N ALA A 138 -2.27 5.32 4.49
CA ALA A 138 -1.75 4.85 3.20
C ALA A 138 -1.22 5.97 2.28
N LEU A 139 -1.73 7.20 2.42
CA LEU A 139 -1.39 8.28 1.49
C LEU A 139 -0.12 9.03 1.91
N PRO A 140 0.80 9.32 0.95
CA PRO A 140 1.89 10.24 1.21
C PRO A 140 1.41 11.70 1.21
N PRO A 141 2.18 12.65 1.78
CA PRO A 141 1.85 14.09 1.78
C PRO A 141 1.55 14.67 0.41
N ARG A 142 2.21 14.16 -0.64
CA ARG A 142 1.99 14.57 -2.03
C ARG A 142 0.55 14.33 -2.52
N SER A 143 -0.14 13.37 -1.91
CA SER A 143 -1.53 13.01 -2.21
C SER A 143 -2.53 13.63 -1.22
N ALA A 144 -2.11 14.61 -0.40
CA ALA A 144 -2.98 15.26 0.60
C ALA A 144 -4.24 15.91 0.01
N HIS A 145 -4.23 16.25 -1.28
CA HIS A 145 -5.40 16.76 -2.00
C HIS A 145 -6.58 15.77 -2.06
N ALA A 146 -6.34 14.47 -1.86
CA ALA A 146 -7.38 13.44 -1.77
C ALA A 146 -8.09 13.41 -0.41
N LEU A 147 -7.54 14.12 0.59
CA LEU A 147 -8.11 14.24 1.92
C LEU A 147 -8.86 15.56 2.09
N PRO A 148 -9.85 15.63 2.99
CA PRO A 148 -10.44 16.89 3.37
C PRO A 148 -9.41 17.83 4.01
N LYS A 149 -9.58 19.14 3.82
CA LYS A 149 -8.60 20.16 4.24
C LYS A 149 -8.09 20.02 5.69
N PRO A 150 -8.93 19.72 6.71
CA PRO A 150 -8.43 19.53 8.07
C PRO A 150 -7.48 18.32 8.21
N TYR A 151 -7.81 17.20 7.56
CA TYR A 151 -6.98 15.99 7.57
C TYR A 151 -5.70 16.18 6.75
N ALA A 152 -5.79 16.88 5.61
CA ALA A 152 -4.63 17.19 4.78
C ALA A 152 -3.55 17.95 5.57
N LYS A 153 -3.93 18.85 6.48
CA LYS A 153 -2.99 19.57 7.34
C LYS A 153 -2.20 18.63 8.25
N LEU A 154 -2.82 17.59 8.80
CA LEU A 154 -2.13 16.64 9.70
C LEU A 154 -0.97 15.91 9.03
N ILE A 155 -0.98 15.74 7.70
CA ILE A 155 0.10 15.04 6.98
C ILE A 155 1.08 15.98 6.28
N THR A 156 0.79 17.28 6.23
CA THR A 156 1.65 18.26 5.55
C THR A 156 2.29 19.27 6.49
N ASP A 157 1.67 19.54 7.64
CA ASP A 157 2.11 20.58 8.56
C ASP A 157 3.23 20.05 9.47
N ALA A 158 4.31 20.82 9.60
CA ALA A 158 5.47 20.45 10.40
C ALA A 158 5.14 20.39 11.90
N ASP A 159 4.12 21.15 12.33
CA ASP A 159 3.66 21.20 13.73
C ASP A 159 2.70 20.05 14.08
N SER A 160 2.39 19.14 13.13
CA SER A 160 1.51 18.01 13.36
C SER A 160 2.14 16.98 14.30
N GLN A 161 1.35 16.47 15.25
CA GLN A 161 1.80 15.46 16.22
C GLN A 161 2.09 14.10 15.61
N ILE A 162 1.70 13.88 14.35
CA ILE A 162 1.91 12.62 13.61
C ILE A 162 2.73 12.83 12.35
N ILE A 163 3.46 13.96 12.24
CA ILE A 163 4.27 14.26 11.05
C ILE A 163 5.41 13.26 10.85
N ASP A 164 5.86 12.61 11.92
CA ASP A 164 6.88 11.55 11.91
C ASP A 164 6.47 10.33 11.09
N PHE A 165 5.18 10.10 10.88
CA PHE A 165 4.68 9.03 10.00
C PHE A 165 4.89 9.33 8.51
N TYR A 166 5.17 10.58 8.16
CA TYR A 166 5.19 11.06 6.77
C TYR A 166 6.55 11.65 6.38
N PRO A 167 7.63 10.83 6.35
CA PRO A 167 8.95 11.31 5.95
C PRO A 167 8.94 11.81 4.50
N THR A 168 9.72 12.86 4.23
CA THR A 168 9.87 13.40 2.86
C THR A 168 10.80 12.54 1.99
N ASP A 169 11.85 11.98 2.62
CA ASP A 169 12.81 11.09 1.98
C ASP A 169 12.64 9.66 2.50
N LEU A 170 12.73 8.69 1.59
CA LEU A 170 12.52 7.26 1.87
C LEU A 170 13.79 6.48 1.58
N GLU A 171 14.23 5.68 2.55
CA GLU A 171 15.29 4.71 2.32
C GLU A 171 14.71 3.48 1.62
N ILE A 172 15.21 3.20 0.41
CA ILE A 172 14.88 1.99 -0.34
C ILE A 172 16.07 1.04 -0.27
N ASP A 173 15.91 -0.04 0.48
CA ASP A 173 16.89 -1.12 0.53
C ASP A 173 16.63 -2.09 -0.62
N THR A 174 17.55 -2.14 -1.58
CA THR A 174 17.40 -3.04 -2.73
C THR A 174 17.57 -4.50 -2.35
N ASP A 175 18.20 -4.84 -1.22
CA ASP A 175 18.45 -6.20 -0.75
C ASP A 175 18.92 -7.18 -1.84
N GLY A 176 19.82 -6.70 -2.71
CA GLY A 176 20.36 -7.48 -3.83
C GLY A 176 19.40 -7.67 -5.01
N LYS A 177 18.21 -7.06 -4.98
CA LYS A 177 17.22 -7.10 -6.07
C LYS A 177 17.63 -6.20 -7.23
N ARG A 178 17.21 -6.61 -8.43
CA ARG A 178 17.58 -5.97 -9.69
C ARG A 178 16.91 -4.61 -9.86
N HIS A 179 15.65 -4.49 -9.44
CA HIS A 179 14.85 -3.28 -9.67
C HIS A 179 14.41 -2.60 -8.39
N ALA A 180 14.29 -1.26 -8.42
CA ALA A 180 13.86 -0.45 -7.28
C ALA A 180 12.50 -0.83 -6.69
N TRP A 181 11.54 -1.18 -7.54
CA TRP A 181 10.21 -1.61 -7.11
C TRP A 181 10.20 -2.97 -6.42
N GLN A 182 11.31 -3.73 -6.49
CA GLN A 182 11.51 -4.96 -5.71
C GLN A 182 12.19 -4.69 -4.37
N GLY A 183 12.72 -3.48 -4.17
CA GLY A 183 13.36 -3.07 -2.94
C GLY A 183 12.34 -2.87 -1.81
N ILE A 184 12.85 -2.87 -0.60
CA ILE A 184 12.10 -2.69 0.63
C ILE A 184 12.09 -1.20 0.96
N CYS A 185 10.90 -0.60 0.99
CA CYS A 185 10.70 0.78 1.41
C CYS A 185 10.64 0.83 2.94
N LYS A 186 11.63 1.46 3.57
CA LYS A 186 11.66 1.62 5.03
C LYS A 186 10.81 2.81 5.47
N LEU A 187 9.50 2.60 5.54
CA LEU A 187 8.53 3.54 6.08
C LEU A 187 8.29 3.29 7.57
N PRO A 188 8.24 4.32 8.43
CA PRO A 188 7.91 4.12 9.84
C PRO A 188 6.55 3.43 9.98
N PHE A 189 6.45 2.47 10.90
CA PHE A 189 5.17 1.85 11.22
C PHE A 189 4.31 2.85 11.96
N ILE A 190 3.06 2.99 11.52
CA ILE A 190 2.11 3.92 12.11
C ILE A 190 1.63 3.37 13.46
N ASP A 191 1.66 4.23 14.46
CA ASP A 191 1.00 3.98 15.74
C ASP A 191 -0.51 4.26 15.58
N GLU A 192 -1.29 3.19 15.69
CA GLU A 192 -2.75 3.22 15.54
C GLU A 192 -3.42 4.15 16.56
N GLU A 193 -3.00 4.14 17.82
CA GLU A 193 -3.62 4.93 18.87
C GLU A 193 -3.36 6.43 18.65
N ARG A 194 -2.12 6.78 18.28
CA ARG A 194 -1.75 8.17 17.95
C ARG A 194 -2.54 8.67 16.75
N LEU A 195 -2.61 7.89 15.67
CA LEU A 195 -3.35 8.27 14.47
C LEU A 195 -4.82 8.49 14.78
N LEU A 196 -5.48 7.53 15.44
CA LEU A 196 -6.89 7.59 15.76
C LEU A 196 -7.21 8.75 16.72
N SER A 197 -6.32 9.06 17.67
CA SER A 197 -6.53 10.19 18.59
C SER A 197 -6.63 11.53 17.86
N GLU A 198 -5.78 11.76 16.86
CA GLU A 198 -5.75 12.99 16.06
C GLU A 198 -6.93 13.06 15.08
N THR A 199 -7.29 11.95 14.44
CA THR A 199 -8.46 11.92 13.54
C THR A 199 -9.77 12.10 14.31
N LEU A 200 -9.90 11.49 15.49
CA LEU A 200 -11.07 11.65 16.38
C LEU A 200 -11.21 13.09 16.89
N ARG A 201 -10.11 13.81 17.13
CA ARG A 201 -10.14 15.23 17.49
C ARG A 201 -10.78 16.05 16.38
N LEU A 202 -10.33 15.86 15.14
CA LEU A 202 -10.88 16.56 13.98
C LEU A 202 -12.34 16.20 13.69
N GLU A 203 -12.74 14.94 13.89
CA GLU A 203 -14.14 14.53 13.71
C GLU A 203 -15.11 15.32 14.60
N LYS A 204 -14.68 15.73 15.81
CA LYS A 204 -15.48 16.55 16.73
C LYS A 204 -15.60 18.01 16.27
N GLU A 205 -14.57 18.53 15.61
CA GLU A 205 -14.52 19.92 15.14
C GLU A 205 -15.29 20.14 13.83
N VAL A 206 -15.35 19.11 12.98
CA VAL A 206 -16.02 19.17 11.67
C VAL A 206 -17.55 19.14 11.84
N THR A 207 -18.20 20.29 11.63
CA THR A 207 -19.65 20.52 11.83
C THR A 207 -20.57 19.60 11.02
N VAL A 208 -21.78 19.35 11.56
CA VAL A 208 -22.93 18.53 11.09
C VAL A 208 -23.14 18.40 9.57
N ARG A 209 -22.87 19.44 8.77
CA ARG A 209 -23.04 19.40 7.29
C ARG A 209 -22.04 18.46 6.59
N LEU A 210 -20.84 18.35 7.13
CA LEU A 210 -19.81 17.44 6.63
C LEU A 210 -19.99 16.05 7.26
N HIS A 211 -20.54 15.93 8.47
CA HIS A 211 -20.86 14.66 9.11
C HIS A 211 -21.69 13.69 8.23
N PHE A 212 -22.52 14.21 7.30
CA PHE A 212 -23.27 13.37 6.35
C PHE A 212 -22.40 12.83 5.19
N ILE A 213 -21.44 13.62 4.68
CA ILE A 213 -20.48 13.21 3.64
C ILE A 213 -19.40 12.28 4.24
N TYR A 214 -19.04 12.52 5.50
CA TYR A 214 -18.02 11.80 6.25
C TYR A 214 -18.60 10.61 6.98
N ARG A 215 -19.89 10.29 6.77
CA ARG A 215 -20.50 9.09 7.33
C ARG A 215 -19.95 7.88 6.58
N THR A 216 -18.79 7.48 7.05
CA THR A 216 -18.11 6.20 6.99
C THR A 216 -19.02 5.05 7.44
N ARG A 217 -20.20 4.88 6.82
CA ARG A 217 -20.95 3.66 7.01
C ARG A 217 -20.22 2.58 6.25
N PHE A 218 -19.84 1.51 6.95
CA PHE A 218 -19.77 0.18 6.34
C PHE A 218 -21.13 -0.04 5.68
N MET A 219 -21.20 0.27 4.39
CA MET A 219 -22.43 0.16 3.65
C MET A 219 -22.67 -1.34 3.49
N SER A 220 -23.71 -1.86 4.12
CA SER A 220 -24.20 -3.20 3.80
C SER A 220 -24.36 -3.28 2.29
N LEU A 221 -23.81 -4.34 1.68
CA LEU A 221 -23.84 -4.55 0.24
C LEU A 221 -25.30 -4.65 -0.24
N TYR A 222 -25.89 -3.53 -0.67
CA TYR A 222 -27.22 -3.49 -1.26
C TYR A 222 -27.10 -3.12 -2.73
N ILE A 223 -26.58 -4.07 -3.51
CA ILE A 223 -26.82 -4.09 -4.95
C ILE A 223 -27.28 -5.50 -5.30
N LEU A 224 -28.58 -5.73 -5.09
CA LEU A 224 -29.30 -6.88 -5.62
C LEU A 224 -30.00 -6.42 -6.90
N TYR A 225 -29.42 -6.76 -8.05
CA TYR A 225 -30.13 -6.63 -9.32
C TYR A 225 -30.96 -7.90 -9.53
N ALA A 226 -32.28 -7.74 -9.55
CA ALA A 226 -33.22 -8.77 -9.96
C ALA A 226 -33.87 -8.36 -11.29
N PHE A 227 -34.00 -9.33 -12.20
CA PHE A 227 -34.67 -9.12 -13.49
C PHE A 227 -36.19 -9.08 -13.30
N ASN A 228 -36.85 -8.07 -13.86
CA ASN A 228 -38.31 -7.95 -13.86
C ASN A 228 -38.82 -8.00 -15.31
N GLU A 229 -39.42 -9.12 -15.71
CA GLU A 229 -39.95 -9.32 -17.06
C GLU A 229 -41.03 -8.31 -17.46
N THR A 230 -41.86 -7.86 -16.50
CA THR A 230 -42.98 -6.95 -16.77
C THR A 230 -42.49 -5.55 -17.18
N ALA A 231 -41.31 -5.13 -16.71
CA ALA A 231 -40.70 -3.86 -17.10
C ALA A 231 -40.12 -3.89 -18.52
N PHE A 232 -39.54 -5.03 -18.93
CA PHE A 232 -38.95 -5.21 -20.27
C PHE A 232 -39.99 -5.20 -21.38
N TYR A 233 -41.10 -5.92 -21.19
CA TYR A 233 -42.21 -5.95 -22.15
C TYR A 233 -42.86 -4.58 -22.36
N ASN A 234 -43.00 -3.77 -21.30
CA ASN A 234 -43.55 -2.41 -21.39
C ASN A 234 -42.63 -1.41 -22.09
N ILE A 235 -41.31 -1.62 -22.05
CA ILE A 235 -40.34 -0.79 -22.78
C ILE A 235 -40.34 -1.16 -24.27
N LEU A 236 -40.41 -2.46 -24.59
CA LEU A 236 -40.50 -2.96 -25.96
C LEU A 236 -41.79 -2.51 -26.66
N SER A 237 -42.93 -2.57 -25.96
CA SER A 237 -44.22 -2.14 -26.51
C SER A 237 -44.26 -0.63 -26.77
N ARG A 238 -43.67 0.20 -25.89
CA ARG A 238 -43.55 1.66 -26.10
C ARG A 238 -42.59 2.06 -27.21
N LYS A 239 -41.51 1.31 -27.45
CA LYS A 239 -40.60 1.55 -28.59
C LYS A 239 -41.29 1.23 -29.93
N LYS A 240 -42.00 0.10 -30.02
CA LYS A 240 -42.80 -0.24 -31.22
C LYS A 240 -43.86 0.82 -31.54
N LEU A 241 -44.49 1.42 -30.54
CA LEU A 241 -45.49 2.49 -30.72
C LEU A 241 -44.90 3.84 -31.16
N LYS A 242 -43.61 4.11 -30.91
CA LYS A 242 -42.92 5.32 -31.39
C LYS A 242 -42.38 5.20 -32.81
N GLU A 243 -42.09 3.98 -33.27
CA GLU A 243 -41.63 3.72 -34.65
C GLU A 243 -42.80 3.59 -35.66
N MET A 244 -44.05 3.56 -35.16
CA MET A 244 -45.28 3.49 -35.98
C MET A 244 -46.03 4.84 -36.09
N LYS A 245 -45.39 5.96 -35.77
CA LYS A 245 -45.87 7.33 -36.03
C LYS A 245 -44.85 8.07 -36.88
#